data_AF-A0A2V8C5G9-F1
#
_entry.id   AF-A0A2V8C5G9-F1
#
_cell.length_a   1.000
_cell.length_b   1.000
_cell.length_c   1.000
_cell.angle_alpha   90.00
_cell.angle_beta   90.00
_cell.angle_gamma   90.00
#
_symmetry.space_group_name_H-M   'P 1'
#
loop_
_entity.id
_entity.type
_entity.pdbx_description
1 polymer ?
#
loop_
_entity_poly.entity_id
_entity_poly.type
_entity_poly.pdbx_seq_one_letter_code
_entity_poly.pdbx_strand_id
1 'polypeptide(L)'
;MAFGRPNASYDWKTFDVNADLDKVQSARSALDATDPDLSRFKARGGKIVSYYGWADPALNPLMGIRYYESVMQRVGAPTADFYRLFMVPGMFHCGGGVGPSTFDAFTPLVEWVEKGTAPSTIIASRIVDGKVVRTRPLCPYPQVAKYKEAGSIDEAASFTCAAPEHAPSSRP
;
A
#
# COMPACT_ATOMS: atom_id res chain seq x y z
N MET A 1 17.26 16.35 -13.89
CA MET A 1 17.14 14.88 -14.04
C MET A 1 15.76 14.43 -14.53
N ALA A 2 14.73 15.29 -14.65
CA ALA A 2 13.49 14.93 -15.33
C ALA A 2 13.50 15.25 -16.84
N PHE A 3 14.14 16.34 -17.25
CA PHE A 3 14.24 16.80 -18.64
C PHE A 3 15.70 16.79 -19.07
N GLY A 4 16.06 15.94 -20.05
CA GLY A 4 17.39 15.82 -20.70
C GLY A 4 18.56 16.60 -20.07
N ARG A 5 19.10 17.59 -20.82
CA ARG A 5 20.11 18.51 -20.28
C ARG A 5 19.44 19.48 -19.30
N PRO A 6 20.04 19.74 -18.12
CA PRO A 6 19.52 20.73 -17.18
C PRO A 6 19.29 22.07 -17.86
N ASN A 7 18.05 22.57 -17.82
CA ASN A 7 17.67 23.88 -18.31
C ASN A 7 17.08 24.69 -17.14
N ALA A 8 17.88 25.61 -16.59
CA ALA A 8 17.46 26.45 -15.46
C ALA A 8 16.35 27.46 -15.83
N SER A 9 16.14 27.71 -17.12
CA SER A 9 15.11 28.62 -17.64
C SER A 9 13.81 27.91 -18.02
N TYR A 10 13.68 26.60 -17.77
CA TYR A 10 12.47 25.86 -18.08
C TYR A 10 11.32 26.27 -17.14
N ASP A 11 10.20 26.73 -17.72
CA ASP A 11 8.96 26.98 -16.99
C ASP A 11 8.12 25.70 -16.94
N TRP A 12 8.09 25.05 -15.77
CA TRP A 12 7.31 23.82 -15.56
C TRP A 12 5.81 24.00 -15.78
N LYS A 13 5.28 25.24 -15.73
CA LYS A 13 3.87 25.52 -16.00
C LYS A 13 3.50 25.33 -17.48
N THR A 14 4.49 25.26 -18.35
CA THR A 14 4.30 25.02 -19.80
C THR A 14 4.30 23.54 -20.18
N PHE A 15 4.47 22.64 -19.21
CA PHE A 15 4.44 21.20 -19.46
C PHE A 15 3.03 20.75 -19.89
N ASP A 16 2.92 20.20 -21.09
CA ASP A 16 1.67 19.59 -21.59
C ASP A 16 1.75 18.06 -21.48
N VAL A 17 0.93 17.46 -20.61
CA VAL A 17 0.91 16.00 -20.42
C VAL A 17 0.62 15.23 -21.72
N ASN A 18 -0.07 15.82 -22.70
CA ASN A 18 -0.37 15.12 -23.96
C ASN A 18 0.79 15.16 -24.96
N ALA A 19 1.65 16.18 -24.90
CA ALA A 19 2.72 16.40 -25.86
C ALA A 19 4.13 16.16 -25.29
N ASP A 20 4.30 16.28 -23.98
CA ASP A 20 5.60 16.40 -23.33
C ASP A 20 6.02 15.18 -22.50
N LEU A 21 5.20 14.12 -22.42
CA LEU A 21 5.55 12.92 -21.65
C LEU A 21 6.86 12.27 -22.11
N ASP A 22 7.16 12.29 -23.41
CA ASP A 22 8.42 11.76 -23.93
C ASP A 22 9.64 12.51 -23.38
N LYS A 23 9.49 13.79 -22.99
CA LYS A 23 10.58 14.60 -22.41
C LYS A 23 11.06 14.01 -21.08
N VAL A 24 10.22 13.27 -20.37
CA VAL A 24 10.54 12.62 -19.09
C VAL A 24 10.80 11.12 -19.21
N GLN A 25 10.71 10.54 -20.41
CA GLN A 25 10.81 9.09 -20.61
C GLN A 25 12.14 8.50 -20.13
N SER A 26 13.25 9.22 -20.31
CA SER A 26 14.57 8.79 -19.82
C SER A 26 14.62 8.69 -18.29
N ALA A 27 14.05 9.69 -17.60
CA ALA A 27 13.95 9.70 -16.15
C ALA A 27 13.05 8.56 -15.65
N ARG A 28 11.89 8.39 -16.29
CA ARG A 28 10.95 7.30 -15.98
C ARG A 28 11.59 5.93 -16.15
N SER A 29 12.29 5.70 -17.26
CA SER A 29 12.97 4.43 -17.52
C SER A 29 14.08 4.13 -16.48
N ALA A 30 14.68 5.17 -15.90
CA ALA A 30 15.73 5.03 -14.90
C ALA A 30 15.21 4.97 -13.45
N LEU A 31 14.04 5.56 -13.15
CA LEU A 31 13.57 5.82 -11.78
C LEU A 31 12.24 5.12 -11.44
N ASP A 32 11.38 4.82 -12.42
CA ASP A 32 10.08 4.20 -12.16
C ASP A 32 10.30 2.75 -11.72
N ALA A 33 10.00 2.45 -10.45
CA ALA A 33 10.04 1.10 -9.90
C ALA A 33 8.73 0.35 -10.16
N THR A 34 8.37 0.18 -11.44
CA THR A 34 7.06 -0.33 -11.87
C THR A 34 7.08 -1.75 -12.45
N ASP A 35 8.22 -2.43 -12.50
CA ASP A 35 8.33 -3.82 -12.96
C ASP A 35 7.49 -4.77 -12.07
N PRO A 36 6.44 -5.42 -12.60
CA PRO A 36 5.60 -6.33 -11.82
C PRO A 36 6.17 -7.76 -11.75
N ASP A 37 7.24 -8.09 -12.48
CA ASP A 37 7.82 -9.42 -12.49
C ASP A 37 8.74 -9.67 -11.28
N LEU A 38 8.11 -9.98 -10.15
CA LEU A 38 8.79 -10.35 -8.92
C LEU A 38 9.09 -11.86 -8.83
N SER A 39 9.04 -12.61 -9.94
CA SER A 39 9.22 -14.08 -9.94
C SER A 39 10.56 -14.51 -9.36
N ARG A 40 11.65 -13.82 -9.72
CA ARG A 40 12.99 -14.10 -9.19
C ARG A 40 13.10 -13.80 -7.69
N PHE A 41 12.40 -12.78 -7.20
CA PHE A 41 12.36 -12.43 -5.78
C PHE A 41 11.59 -13.50 -4.99
N LYS A 42 10.41 -13.90 -5.50
CA LYS A 42 9.62 -15.01 -4.96
C LYS A 42 10.42 -16.31 -4.91
N ALA A 43 11.13 -16.66 -5.99
CA ALA A 43 11.92 -17.89 -6.08
C ALA A 43 13.08 -17.96 -5.06
N ARG A 44 13.58 -16.82 -4.59
CA ARG A 44 14.59 -16.75 -3.52
C ARG A 44 13.99 -16.74 -2.10
N GLY A 45 12.68 -16.92 -1.98
CA GLY A 45 11.98 -16.89 -0.68
C GLY A 45 11.71 -15.50 -0.13
N GLY A 46 11.94 -14.43 -0.91
CA GLY A 46 11.77 -13.05 -0.46
C GLY A 46 10.32 -12.74 -0.06
N LYS A 47 10.15 -11.88 0.96
CA LYS A 47 8.86 -11.44 1.50
C LYS A 47 8.70 -9.92 1.40
N ILE A 48 7.51 -9.43 1.06
CA ILE A 48 7.16 -8.02 1.00
C ILE A 48 5.90 -7.79 1.83
N VAL A 49 6.00 -6.86 2.77
CA VAL A 49 4.86 -6.21 3.42
C VAL A 49 4.85 -4.77 2.94
N SER A 50 3.82 -4.37 2.20
CA SER A 50 3.62 -2.97 1.80
C SER A 50 2.35 -2.42 2.44
N TYR A 51 2.31 -1.11 2.61
CA TYR A 51 1.12 -0.42 3.07
C TYR A 51 0.95 0.92 2.35
N TYR A 52 -0.30 1.39 2.26
CA TYR A 52 -0.63 2.71 1.71
C TYR A 52 -1.76 3.36 2.50
N GLY A 53 -1.67 4.66 2.71
CA GLY A 53 -2.72 5.45 3.34
C GLY A 53 -3.85 5.72 2.36
N TRP A 54 -5.10 5.38 2.71
CA TRP A 54 -6.26 5.65 1.85
C TRP A 54 -6.56 7.15 1.71
N ALA A 55 -6.09 7.97 2.65
CA ALA A 55 -6.29 9.41 2.66
C ALA A 55 -4.97 10.16 2.39
N ASP A 56 -3.98 9.52 1.77
CA ASP A 56 -2.70 10.13 1.41
C ASP A 56 -2.94 11.30 0.42
N PRO A 57 -2.62 12.56 0.80
CA PRO A 57 -2.78 13.71 -0.09
C PRO A 57 -1.61 13.88 -1.08
N ALA A 58 -0.51 13.18 -0.87
CA ALA A 58 0.71 13.30 -1.66
C ALA A 58 0.77 12.22 -2.76
N LEU A 59 0.38 10.99 -2.45
CA LEU A 59 0.40 9.86 -3.38
C LEU A 59 -0.98 9.22 -3.52
N ASN A 60 -1.40 8.95 -4.75
CA ASN A 60 -2.66 8.26 -4.99
C ASN A 60 -2.56 6.79 -4.50
N PRO A 61 -3.38 6.36 -3.52
CA PRO A 61 -3.35 4.99 -2.99
C PRO A 61 -3.65 3.91 -4.03
N LEU A 62 -4.35 4.26 -5.12
CA LEU A 62 -4.61 3.32 -6.21
C LEU A 62 -3.32 2.90 -6.92
N MET A 63 -2.23 3.66 -6.83
CA MET A 63 -0.93 3.24 -7.40
C MET A 63 -0.42 1.96 -6.72
N GLY A 64 -0.51 1.89 -5.38
CA GLY A 64 -0.09 0.70 -4.63
C GLY A 64 -0.96 -0.52 -4.95
N ILE A 65 -2.28 -0.32 -5.05
CA ILE A 65 -3.23 -1.38 -5.44
C ILE A 65 -2.93 -1.88 -6.86
N ARG A 66 -2.80 -0.98 -7.84
CA ARG A 66 -2.53 -1.34 -9.24
C ARG A 66 -1.21 -2.08 -9.40
N TYR A 67 -0.17 -1.67 -8.67
CA TYR A 67 1.10 -2.40 -8.69
C TYR A 67 0.96 -3.81 -8.11
N TYR A 68 0.32 -3.95 -6.95
CA TYR A 68 0.05 -5.26 -6.34
C TYR A 68 -0.76 -6.18 -7.27
N GLU A 69 -1.80 -5.65 -7.91
CA GLU A 69 -2.61 -6.38 -8.88
C GLU A 69 -1.83 -6.76 -10.14
N SER A 70 -0.95 -5.88 -10.62
CA SER A 70 -0.07 -6.16 -11.76
C SER A 70 0.93 -7.28 -11.43
N VAL A 71 1.50 -7.28 -10.23
CA VAL A 71 2.34 -8.40 -9.74
C VAL A 71 1.53 -9.69 -9.67
N MET A 72 0.29 -9.63 -9.17
CA MET A 72 -0.59 -10.79 -9.08
C MET A 72 -0.91 -11.38 -10.46
N GLN A 73 -1.20 -10.53 -11.45
CA GLN A 73 -1.42 -10.95 -12.83
C GLN A 73 -0.14 -11.52 -13.47
N ARG A 74 1.02 -10.91 -13.22
CA ARG A 74 2.29 -11.28 -13.85
C ARG A 74 2.93 -12.54 -13.28
N VAL A 75 2.98 -12.68 -11.95
CA VAL A 75 3.67 -13.76 -11.23
C VAL A 75 2.73 -14.94 -10.95
N GLY A 76 1.42 -14.69 -10.89
CA GLY A 76 0.40 -15.69 -10.61
C GLY A 76 0.20 -16.01 -9.13
N ALA A 77 -0.90 -16.70 -8.84
CA ALA A 77 -1.31 -17.05 -7.48
C ALA A 77 -0.44 -18.17 -6.85
N PRO A 78 -0.29 -18.19 -5.50
CA PRO A 78 -0.77 -17.18 -4.56
C PRO A 78 0.28 -16.08 -4.35
N THR A 79 -0.01 -14.85 -4.78
CA THR A 79 0.86 -13.68 -4.52
C THR A 79 0.99 -13.39 -3.03
N ALA A 80 -0.07 -13.66 -2.27
CA ALA A 80 -0.13 -13.51 -0.81
C ALA A 80 0.89 -14.36 -0.02
N ASP A 81 1.55 -15.33 -0.67
CA ASP A 81 2.60 -16.18 -0.07
C ASP A 81 3.96 -15.47 0.01
N PHE A 82 4.13 -14.36 -0.71
CA PHE A 82 5.38 -13.59 -0.72
C PHE A 82 5.19 -12.08 -0.71
N TYR A 83 4.02 -11.57 -1.09
CA TYR A 83 3.71 -10.15 -1.09
C TYR A 83 2.33 -9.92 -0.49
N ARG A 84 2.25 -9.14 0.60
CA ARG A 84 0.98 -8.67 1.20
C ARG A 84 0.93 -7.15 1.21
N LEU A 85 -0.19 -6.60 0.74
CA LEU A 85 -0.51 -5.17 0.77
C LEU A 85 -1.56 -4.89 1.86
N PHE A 86 -1.32 -3.89 2.71
CA PHE A 86 -2.24 -3.43 3.74
C PHE A 86 -2.67 -1.98 3.47
N MET A 87 -3.93 -1.79 3.11
CA MET A 87 -4.48 -0.44 2.93
C MET A 87 -4.94 0.11 4.29
N VAL A 88 -4.55 1.36 4.60
CA VAL A 88 -4.75 1.97 5.93
C VAL A 88 -5.81 3.08 5.85
N PRO A 89 -7.08 2.83 6.26
CA PRO A 89 -8.14 3.83 6.24
C PRO A 89 -7.82 5.05 7.11
N GLY A 90 -7.95 6.25 6.52
CA GLY A 90 -7.77 7.52 7.22
C GLY A 90 -6.33 7.91 7.55
N MET A 91 -5.34 7.09 7.17
CA MET A 91 -3.93 7.48 7.22
C MET A 91 -3.58 8.38 6.03
N PHE A 92 -2.80 9.44 6.29
CA PHE A 92 -2.24 10.32 5.27
C PHE A 92 -0.91 9.75 4.73
N HIS A 93 -0.02 10.62 4.28
CA HIS A 93 1.28 10.21 3.76
C HIS A 93 2.15 9.59 4.86
N CYS A 94 2.43 8.30 4.73
CA CYS A 94 3.22 7.46 5.66
C CYS A 94 2.69 7.31 7.10
N GLY A 95 1.87 8.23 7.60
CA GLY A 95 1.35 8.26 8.96
C GLY A 95 0.37 9.40 9.19
N GLY A 96 -0.01 9.64 10.44
CA GLY A 96 -0.95 10.71 10.81
C GLY A 96 -2.36 10.49 10.25
N GLY A 97 -3.11 11.58 10.06
CA GLY A 97 -4.48 11.53 9.58
C GLY A 97 -5.54 11.25 10.65
N VAL A 98 -6.76 10.97 10.22
CA VAL A 98 -7.93 10.80 11.09
C VAL A 98 -8.16 9.35 11.53
N GLY A 99 -7.47 8.40 10.91
CA GLY A 99 -7.57 6.97 11.19
C GLY A 99 -6.47 6.41 12.09
N PRO A 100 -6.51 5.10 12.40
CA PRO A 100 -5.43 4.41 13.08
C PRO A 100 -4.22 4.23 12.16
N SER A 101 -3.19 5.05 12.34
CA SER A 101 -2.00 5.12 11.48
C SER A 101 -0.68 4.77 12.17
N THR A 102 -0.71 4.46 13.46
CA THR A 102 0.47 3.97 14.20
C THR A 102 0.43 2.46 14.29
N PHE A 103 1.40 1.78 13.69
CA PHE A 103 1.50 0.31 13.68
C PHE A 103 2.95 -0.13 13.44
N ASP A 104 3.23 -1.39 13.76
CA ASP A 104 4.50 -2.06 13.45
C ASP A 104 4.29 -3.05 12.30
N ALA A 105 4.85 -2.73 11.13
CA ALA A 105 4.87 -3.61 9.97
C ALA A 105 6.19 -4.39 9.83
N PHE A 106 7.21 -4.06 10.63
CA PHE A 106 8.55 -4.66 10.52
C PHE A 106 8.64 -5.97 11.29
N THR A 107 8.17 -6.02 12.53
CA THR A 107 8.12 -7.28 13.31
C THR A 107 7.40 -8.41 12.58
N PRO A 108 6.18 -8.22 12.03
CA PRO A 108 5.53 -9.29 11.26
C PRO A 108 6.28 -9.67 9.97
N LEU A 109 7.03 -8.76 9.35
CA LEU A 109 7.89 -9.10 8.22
C LEU A 109 9.05 -9.99 8.66
N VAL A 110 9.69 -9.70 9.79
CA VAL A 110 10.75 -10.53 10.38
C VAL A 110 10.21 -11.93 10.70
N GLU A 111 9.06 -12.02 11.36
CA GLU A 111 8.43 -13.32 11.66
C GLU A 111 8.08 -14.10 10.39
N TRP A 112 7.67 -13.42 9.32
CA TRP A 112 7.40 -14.08 8.05
C TRP A 112 8.67 -14.61 7.40
N VAL A 113 9.75 -13.84 7.41
CA VAL A 113 11.04 -14.24 6.83
C VAL A 113 11.67 -15.39 7.62
N GLU A 114 11.69 -15.30 8.95
CA GLU A 114 12.46 -16.22 9.80
C GLU A 114 11.66 -17.45 10.21
N LYS A 115 10.35 -17.32 10.42
CA LYS A 115 9.49 -18.38 10.97
C LYS A 115 8.44 -18.88 9.97
N GLY A 116 8.34 -18.26 8.80
CA GLY A 116 7.32 -18.59 7.79
C GLY A 116 5.91 -18.11 8.15
N THR A 117 5.76 -17.32 9.23
CA THR A 117 4.44 -16.86 9.71
C THR A 117 4.08 -15.52 9.06
N ALA A 118 3.26 -15.58 8.02
CA ALA A 118 2.83 -14.40 7.30
C ALA A 118 1.74 -13.62 8.08
N PRO A 119 1.80 -12.27 8.14
CA PRO A 119 0.84 -11.48 8.92
C PRO A 119 -0.58 -11.59 8.36
N SER A 120 -1.48 -12.24 9.10
CA SER A 120 -2.91 -12.30 8.75
C SER A 120 -3.62 -10.97 8.98
N THR A 121 -3.13 -10.16 9.93
CA THR A 121 -3.52 -8.78 10.20
C THR A 121 -2.32 -8.00 10.75
N ILE A 122 -2.41 -6.67 10.73
CA ILE A 122 -1.51 -5.78 11.50
C ILE A 122 -2.40 -4.86 12.34
N ILE A 123 -2.20 -4.80 13.66
CA ILE A 123 -3.01 -3.92 14.51
C ILE A 123 -2.49 -2.49 14.40
N ALA A 124 -3.37 -1.55 14.05
CA ALA A 124 -3.07 -0.13 13.98
C ALA A 124 -3.85 0.65 15.04
N SER A 125 -3.22 1.72 15.53
CA SER A 125 -3.71 2.58 16.60
C SER A 125 -3.81 4.02 16.13
N ARG A 126 -4.87 4.71 16.57
CA ARG A 126 -4.98 6.16 16.51
C ARG A 126 -4.57 6.71 17.86
N ILE A 127 -3.57 7.58 17.87
CA ILE A 127 -3.05 8.21 19.08
C ILE A 127 -3.47 9.68 19.09
N VAL A 128 -4.09 10.13 20.18
CA VAL A 128 -4.45 11.53 20.44
C VAL A 128 -3.94 11.87 21.84
N ASP A 129 -3.17 12.96 21.96
CA ASP A 129 -2.56 13.40 23.22
C ASP A 129 -1.80 12.28 23.96
N GLY A 130 -1.06 11.47 23.20
CA GLY A 130 -0.28 10.35 23.73
C GLY A 130 -1.09 9.11 24.16
N LYS A 131 -2.41 9.12 23.97
CA LYS A 131 -3.30 8.02 24.34
C LYS A 131 -3.86 7.32 23.10
N VAL A 132 -3.92 6.00 23.14
CA VAL A 132 -4.64 5.21 22.13
C VAL A 132 -6.13 5.46 22.31
N VAL A 133 -6.77 6.03 21.29
CA VAL A 133 -8.23 6.33 21.33
C VAL A 133 -9.03 5.40 20.42
N ARG A 134 -8.38 4.69 19.50
CA ARG A 134 -9.03 3.74 18.60
C ARG A 134 -8.00 2.76 18.03
N THR A 135 -8.36 1.49 17.91
CA THR A 135 -7.57 0.47 17.24
C THR A 135 -8.36 -0.21 16.11
N ARG A 136 -7.68 -0.64 15.05
CA ARG A 136 -8.26 -1.42 13.94
C ARG A 136 -7.30 -2.51 13.47
N PRO A 137 -7.79 -3.70 13.09
CA PRO A 137 -6.98 -4.62 12.31
C PRO A 137 -6.85 -4.09 10.88
N LEU A 138 -5.62 -3.91 10.41
CA LEU A 138 -5.32 -3.77 9.00
C LEU A 138 -5.41 -5.14 8.35
N CYS A 139 -6.21 -5.22 7.29
CA CYS A 139 -6.48 -6.46 6.58
C CYS A 139 -5.64 -6.54 5.30
N PRO A 140 -5.17 -7.74 4.92
CA PRO A 140 -4.47 -7.93 3.67
C PRO A 140 -5.43 -7.70 2.49
N TYR A 141 -5.07 -6.82 1.56
CA TYR A 141 -5.85 -6.54 0.36
C TYR A 141 -6.19 -7.83 -0.41
N PRO A 142 -7.44 -8.01 -0.89
CA PRO A 142 -8.53 -7.05 -0.94
C PRO A 142 -9.46 -7.03 0.29
N GLN A 143 -9.12 -7.74 1.36
CA GLN A 143 -9.96 -7.79 2.55
C GLN A 143 -10.05 -6.43 3.26
N VAL A 144 -11.15 -6.20 3.94
CA VAL A 144 -11.44 -5.00 4.73
C VAL A 144 -11.85 -5.37 6.15
N ALA A 145 -11.64 -4.47 7.10
CA ALA A 145 -12.09 -4.66 8.48
C ALA A 145 -13.60 -4.48 8.57
N LYS A 146 -14.32 -5.57 8.86
CA LYS A 146 -15.77 -5.58 9.08
C LYS A 146 -16.07 -5.65 10.57
N TYR A 147 -16.93 -4.77 11.04
CA TYR A 147 -17.39 -4.78 12.44
C TYR A 147 -18.24 -6.03 12.70
N LYS A 148 -18.04 -6.69 13.84
CA LYS A 148 -18.75 -7.92 14.21
C LYS A 148 -20.16 -7.66 14.78
N GLU A 149 -20.63 -6.42 14.75
CA GLU A 149 -21.92 -5.98 15.34
C GLU A 149 -21.99 -6.17 16.86
N ALA A 150 -20.84 -6.40 17.50
CA ALA A 150 -20.71 -6.58 18.94
C ALA A 150 -19.36 -6.02 19.43
N GLY A 151 -19.38 -5.40 20.61
CA GLY A 151 -18.21 -4.79 21.24
C GLY A 151 -18.12 -3.29 21.04
N SER A 152 -16.98 -2.69 21.38
CA SER A 152 -16.73 -1.28 21.14
C SER A 152 -16.25 -1.06 19.70
N ILE A 153 -16.77 -0.02 19.04
CA ILE A 153 -16.24 0.42 17.75
C ILE A 153 -14.84 1.05 17.89
N ASP A 154 -14.31 1.26 19.09
CA ASP A 154 -12.96 1.78 19.28
C ASP A 154 -11.91 0.66 19.41
N GLU A 155 -12.34 -0.60 19.48
CA GLU A 155 -11.47 -1.75 19.74
C GLU A 155 -11.31 -2.64 18.51
N ALA A 156 -10.06 -2.96 18.15
CA ALA A 156 -9.72 -3.84 17.03
C ALA A 156 -10.33 -5.24 17.19
N ALA A 157 -10.45 -5.73 18.42
CA ALA A 157 -11.04 -7.02 18.75
C ALA A 157 -12.52 -7.12 18.35
N SER A 158 -13.22 -6.01 18.10
CA SER A 158 -14.61 -5.97 17.63
C SER A 158 -14.73 -6.08 16.11
N PHE A 159 -13.62 -6.23 15.38
CA PHE A 159 -13.57 -6.33 13.92
C PHE A 159 -12.98 -7.67 13.48
N THR A 160 -13.30 -8.07 12.25
CA THR A 160 -12.68 -9.20 11.55
C THR A 160 -12.36 -8.81 10.10
N CYS A 161 -11.34 -9.42 9.51
CA CYS A 161 -11.06 -9.21 8.10
C CYS A 161 -12.01 -10.07 7.26
N ALA A 162 -12.68 -9.44 6.29
CA ALA A 162 -13.62 -10.08 5.39
C ALA A 162 -13.48 -9.51 3.97
N ALA A 163 -14.02 -10.22 2.98
CA ALA A 163 -14.16 -9.66 1.64
C ALA A 163 -15.01 -8.36 1.70
N PRO A 164 -14.72 -7.37 0.85
CA PRO A 164 -15.52 -6.16 0.78
C PRO A 164 -16.94 -6.48 0.28
N GLU A 165 -17.94 -5.76 0.77
CA GLU A 165 -19.35 -5.97 0.37
C GLU A 165 -19.61 -5.69 -1.11
N HIS A 166 -18.79 -4.83 -1.71
CA HIS A 166 -18.74 -4.60 -3.15
C HIS A 166 -17.33 -4.97 -3.63
N ALA A 167 -17.23 -5.83 -4.64
CA ALA A 167 -15.95 -6.12 -5.27
C ALA A 167 -15.34 -4.83 -5.82
N PRO A 168 -14.02 -4.60 -5.68
CA PRO A 168 -13.38 -3.50 -6.37
C PRO A 168 -13.66 -3.65 -7.86
N SER A 169 -14.25 -2.62 -8.48
CA SER A 169 -14.63 -2.70 -9.89
C SER A 169 -13.37 -2.99 -10.71
N SER A 170 -13.35 -4.13 -11.41
CA SER A 170 -12.36 -4.40 -12.44
C SER A 170 -12.60 -3.41 -13.58
N ARG A 171 -12.07 -2.19 -13.47
CA ARG A 171 -12.06 -1.28 -14.61
C ARG A 171 -10.94 -1.74 -15.54
N PRO A 172 -11.24 -1.95 -16.83
CA PRO A 172 -10.28 -2.38 -17.83
C PRO A 172 -9.13 -1.39 -18.01
#